data_AF-A0A286A5B7-F1
#
_entry.id   AF-A0A286A5B7-F1
#
_cell.length_a   1.000
_cell.length_b   1.000
_cell.length_c   1.000
_cell.angle_alpha   90.00
_cell.angle_beta   90.00
_cell.angle_gamma   90.00
#
_symmetry.space_group_name_H-M   'P 1'
#
loop_
_entity.id
_entity.type
_entity.pdbx_description
1 polymer ?
#
loop_
_entity_poly.entity_id
_entity_poly.type
_entity_poly.pdbx_seq_one_letter_code
_entity_poly.pdbx_strand_id
1 'polypeptide(L)'
;MRPGVTQAVWPHMGRLLGPLWSEDRRINYYSCANEISSNAYAYDHSTTALEGIGVFVHEFSHLLGLMDWYDSGKNSGRESAGYWSVMAYGDNLCPSNSDRVTCCAPVLYSTFEKMSMGWLTPVELGESGPLRLDKIDENVAYSVTNPNNPDEAYYLEYRSKKGWDVDLPNSGMLIWHIDYDASVWSDNEINSNGDHMHADVIEAVPRTSGYGSSSDPFPGSGKVTEFNKFVFWDGKNANIALSSIKESGDHEYVLFNVCMNASTCPTIEWSSSSVKSSSSEEVESSSSEALVGISTKIVAQGVRVSAKNGSIYVYAPQKGRKIVRVFSPIGSLLLERAMDGSEMVVNDEILGKMGLILSVSQGNNALFTGTIDMR
;
A
#
# COMPACT_ATOMS: atom_id res chain seq x y z
N MET A 1 -0.38 12.70 16.88
CA MET A 1 -1.68 13.20 17.40
C MET A 1 -1.50 13.85 18.76
N ARG A 2 -2.41 14.71 19.25
CA ARG A 2 -2.45 15.21 20.64
C ARG A 2 -3.90 15.07 21.14
N PRO A 3 -4.16 14.79 22.42
CA PRO A 3 -5.52 14.67 22.96
C PRO A 3 -6.32 15.97 22.86
N GLY A 4 -5.66 17.12 22.64
CA GLY A 4 -6.29 18.45 22.49
C GLY A 4 -6.92 19.01 23.77
N VAL A 5 -7.36 18.13 24.67
CA VAL A 5 -8.00 18.42 25.95
C VAL A 5 -7.09 17.91 27.06
N THR A 6 -6.68 18.80 27.97
CA THR A 6 -5.65 18.54 29.00
C THR A 6 -5.93 17.35 29.92
N GLN A 7 -7.21 16.97 30.09
CA GLN A 7 -7.63 15.86 30.95
C GLN A 7 -8.02 14.59 30.17
N ALA A 8 -7.94 14.61 28.83
CA ALA A 8 -8.27 13.46 28.01
C ALA A 8 -7.08 12.51 27.84
N VAL A 9 -7.38 11.24 27.58
CA VAL A 9 -6.38 10.22 27.25
C VAL A 9 -5.83 10.49 25.85
N TRP A 10 -4.51 10.40 25.69
CA TRP A 10 -3.84 10.56 24.40
C TRP A 10 -4.14 9.34 23.50
N PRO A 11 -4.48 9.50 22.21
CA PRO A 11 -4.70 8.38 21.29
C PRO A 11 -3.44 7.51 21.09
N HIS A 12 -3.54 6.20 21.26
CA HIS A 12 -2.41 5.28 21.11
C HIS A 12 -2.84 3.84 20.93
N MET A 13 -1.99 3.05 20.28
CA MET A 13 -1.92 1.60 20.40
C MET A 13 -1.00 1.23 21.57
N GLY A 14 -1.45 0.29 22.40
CA GLY A 14 -0.71 -0.12 23.57
C GLY A 14 -0.73 -1.63 23.77
N ARG A 15 0.28 -2.10 24.49
CA ARG A 15 0.34 -3.47 25.01
C ARG A 15 0.22 -3.44 26.52
N LEU A 16 -0.64 -4.29 27.07
CA LEU A 16 -0.78 -4.46 28.51
C LEU A 16 0.49 -5.11 29.09
N LEU A 17 0.94 -4.61 30.24
CA LEU A 17 2.12 -5.12 30.96
C LEU A 17 1.96 -6.57 31.48
N GLY A 18 0.73 -7.09 31.44
CA GLY A 18 0.41 -8.50 31.65
C GLY A 18 -0.92 -8.83 30.96
N PRO A 19 -1.15 -10.08 30.55
CA PRO A 19 -2.40 -10.45 29.92
C PRO A 19 -3.57 -10.24 30.87
N LEU A 20 -4.52 -9.40 30.48
CA LEU A 20 -5.80 -9.31 31.17
C LEU A 20 -6.66 -10.47 30.68
N TRP A 21 -7.15 -11.27 31.62
CA TRP A 21 -8.05 -12.37 31.32
C TRP A 21 -9.47 -11.92 31.58
N SER A 22 -10.32 -12.05 30.57
CA SER A 22 -11.78 -11.93 30.71
C SER A 22 -12.37 -13.26 30.30
N GLU A 23 -12.91 -14.00 31.27
CA GLU A 23 -13.39 -15.38 31.08
C GLU A 23 -12.29 -16.29 30.48
N ASP A 24 -12.49 -16.79 29.26
CA ASP A 24 -11.56 -17.66 28.52
C ASP A 24 -10.68 -16.89 27.52
N ARG A 25 -10.77 -15.55 27.49
CA ARG A 25 -10.07 -14.71 26.51
C ARG A 25 -8.93 -13.94 27.14
N ARG A 26 -7.80 -13.94 26.43
CA ARG A 26 -6.62 -13.14 26.74
C ARG A 26 -6.66 -11.83 25.96
N ILE A 27 -6.59 -10.71 26.68
CA ILE A 27 -6.44 -9.37 26.14
C ILE A 27 -4.98 -8.96 26.32
N ASN A 28 -4.35 -8.47 25.24
CA ASN A 28 -2.92 -8.16 25.22
C ASN A 28 -2.64 -6.81 24.56
N TYR A 29 -3.17 -6.59 23.35
CA TYR A 29 -3.06 -5.32 22.62
C TYR A 29 -4.40 -4.59 22.65
N TYR A 30 -4.35 -3.27 22.65
CA TYR A 30 -5.51 -2.40 22.56
C TYR A 30 -5.19 -1.15 21.74
N SER A 31 -6.22 -0.52 21.21
CA SER A 31 -6.15 0.78 20.53
C SER A 31 -7.08 1.76 21.25
N CYS A 32 -6.65 3.01 21.35
CA CYS A 32 -7.39 4.10 21.96
C CYS A 32 -7.43 5.29 20.99
N ALA A 33 -8.62 5.76 20.66
CA ALA A 33 -8.84 6.94 19.83
C ALA A 33 -9.65 7.99 20.61
N ASN A 34 -9.49 9.27 20.27
CA ASN A 34 -10.24 10.35 20.89
C ASN A 34 -11.63 10.51 20.26
N GLU A 35 -12.62 10.81 21.09
CA GLU A 35 -13.98 11.11 20.65
C GLU A 35 -14.17 12.60 20.30
N ILE A 36 -13.53 13.49 21.06
CA ILE A 36 -13.63 14.95 20.88
C ILE A 36 -12.55 15.42 19.90
N SER A 37 -12.92 16.26 18.93
CA SER A 37 -11.95 16.82 17.99
C SER A 37 -11.00 17.79 18.69
N SER A 38 -9.72 17.45 18.68
CA SER A 38 -8.66 18.26 19.28
C SER A 38 -8.52 19.63 18.62
N ASN A 39 -8.70 19.69 17.29
CA ASN A 39 -8.58 20.92 16.52
C ASN A 39 -9.79 21.85 16.73
N ALA A 40 -11.00 21.30 16.76
CA ALA A 40 -12.21 22.08 17.06
C ALA A 40 -12.13 22.65 18.49
N TYR A 41 -11.78 21.82 19.49
CA TYR A 41 -11.62 22.26 20.87
C TYR A 41 -10.54 23.35 21.03
N ALA A 42 -9.45 23.29 20.27
CA ALA A 42 -8.43 24.33 20.28
C ALA A 42 -8.94 25.68 19.73
N TYR A 43 -9.96 25.66 18.86
CA TYR A 43 -10.51 26.86 18.24
C TYR A 43 -11.57 27.55 19.09
N ASP A 44 -12.53 26.82 19.65
CA ASP A 44 -13.69 27.40 20.35
C ASP A 44 -13.93 26.85 21.77
N HIS A 45 -13.06 25.94 22.25
CA HIS A 45 -13.19 25.23 23.52
C HIS A 45 -14.49 24.42 23.67
N SER A 46 -15.12 24.07 22.55
CA SER A 46 -16.29 23.21 22.51
C SER A 46 -15.91 21.74 22.54
N THR A 47 -16.70 20.94 23.24
CA THR A 47 -16.63 19.47 23.25
C THR A 47 -17.74 18.84 22.41
N THR A 48 -18.49 19.64 21.65
CA THR A 48 -19.62 19.17 20.84
C THR A 48 -19.20 18.61 19.49
N ALA A 49 -18.00 18.94 19.02
CA ALA A 49 -17.46 18.44 17.76
C ALA A 49 -16.73 17.11 17.98
N LEU A 50 -17.14 16.08 17.24
CA LEU A 50 -16.51 14.77 17.27
C LEU A 50 -15.26 14.76 16.38
N GLU A 51 -14.23 14.01 16.78
CA GLU A 51 -13.07 13.78 15.93
C GLU A 51 -13.46 12.97 14.70
N GLY A 52 -12.78 13.25 13.58
CA GLY A 52 -12.87 12.39 12.41
C GLY A 52 -12.32 10.98 12.67
N ILE A 53 -12.71 10.04 11.81
CA ILE A 53 -12.38 8.62 11.99
C ILE A 53 -10.89 8.29 11.76
N GLY A 54 -10.10 9.21 11.20
CA GLY A 54 -8.72 8.96 10.78
C GLY A 54 -7.78 8.54 11.91
N VAL A 55 -7.89 9.15 13.09
CA VAL A 55 -7.12 8.74 14.27
C VAL A 55 -7.45 7.30 14.65
N PHE A 56 -8.74 6.95 14.64
CA PHE A 56 -9.15 5.57 14.88
C PHE A 56 -8.59 4.62 13.81
N VAL A 57 -8.65 4.98 12.53
CA VAL A 57 -8.12 4.14 11.43
C VAL A 57 -6.62 3.89 11.63
N HIS A 58 -5.83 4.93 11.89
CA HIS A 58 -4.39 4.82 12.14
C HIS A 58 -4.09 3.89 13.33
N GLU A 59 -4.69 4.14 14.49
CA GLU A 59 -4.41 3.36 15.69
C GLU A 59 -4.96 1.92 15.60
N PHE A 60 -6.05 1.71 14.86
CA PHE A 60 -6.57 0.38 14.59
C PHE A 60 -5.68 -0.39 13.60
N SER A 61 -5.03 0.30 12.67
CA SER A 61 -4.10 -0.30 11.71
C SER A 61 -2.91 -0.97 12.40
N HIS A 62 -2.44 -0.43 13.52
CA HIS A 62 -1.44 -1.09 14.34
C HIS A 62 -1.90 -2.45 14.88
N LEU A 63 -3.19 -2.61 15.19
CA LEU A 63 -3.75 -3.91 15.56
C LEU A 63 -3.83 -4.89 14.38
N LEU A 64 -3.85 -4.36 13.16
CA LEU A 64 -3.76 -5.13 11.91
C LEU A 64 -2.30 -5.47 11.53
N GLY A 65 -1.32 -4.98 12.28
CA GLY A 65 0.10 -5.25 12.08
C GLY A 65 0.84 -4.20 11.23
N LEU A 66 0.20 -3.08 10.91
CA LEU A 66 0.87 -1.96 10.23
C LEU A 66 1.61 -1.08 11.22
N MET A 67 2.68 -0.46 10.76
CA MET A 67 3.60 0.35 11.58
C MET A 67 3.67 1.76 11.02
N ASP A 68 4.13 2.71 11.83
CA ASP A 68 4.24 4.11 11.44
C ASP A 68 5.20 4.27 10.26
N TRP A 69 4.73 5.00 9.25
CA TRP A 69 5.50 5.35 8.06
C TRP A 69 6.05 6.76 8.12
N TYR A 70 5.72 7.54 9.14
CA TYR A 70 6.42 8.78 9.44
C TYR A 70 7.68 8.52 10.27
N ASP A 71 8.60 9.48 10.29
CA ASP A 71 9.77 9.42 11.17
C ASP A 71 9.34 9.57 12.64
N SER A 72 9.12 8.43 13.29
CA SER A 72 8.73 8.32 14.71
C SER A 72 9.80 8.88 15.65
N GLY A 73 11.07 8.85 15.24
CA GLY A 73 12.23 9.34 15.99
C GLY A 73 12.53 10.84 15.79
N LYS A 74 12.00 11.46 14.72
CA LYS A 74 12.28 12.84 14.28
C LYS A 74 13.77 13.11 14.02
N ASN A 75 14.50 12.08 13.59
CA ASN A 75 15.95 12.12 13.40
C ASN A 75 16.37 11.96 11.93
N SER A 76 15.45 11.65 11.02
CA SER A 76 15.78 11.35 9.62
C SER A 76 16.13 12.60 8.81
N GLY A 77 15.58 13.76 9.18
CA GLY A 77 15.75 15.00 8.43
C GLY A 77 15.16 14.95 7.01
N ARG A 78 14.36 13.93 6.70
CA ARG A 78 13.74 13.69 5.39
C ARG A 78 12.23 13.53 5.53
N GLU A 79 11.54 13.99 4.49
CA GLU A 79 10.10 13.82 4.39
C GLU A 79 9.78 12.35 4.11
N SER A 80 8.76 11.82 4.78
CA SER A 80 8.33 10.43 4.67
C SER A 80 7.13 10.31 3.72
N ALA A 81 6.36 9.22 3.86
CA ALA A 81 5.12 8.97 3.13
C ALA A 81 4.08 10.11 3.24
N GLY A 82 4.12 10.92 4.30
CA GLY A 82 3.32 12.13 4.41
C GLY A 82 1.81 11.89 4.28
N TYR A 83 1.10 12.73 3.53
CA TYR A 83 -0.33 12.64 3.29
C TYR A 83 -0.74 11.42 2.45
N TRP A 84 0.19 10.67 1.86
CA TRP A 84 -0.12 9.58 0.95
C TRP A 84 -0.42 8.24 1.63
N SER A 85 -0.14 8.11 2.93
CA SER A 85 -0.47 6.94 3.74
C SER A 85 -1.17 7.33 5.04
N VAL A 86 -2.15 6.52 5.44
CA VAL A 86 -2.82 6.64 6.74
C VAL A 86 -1.89 6.29 7.90
N MET A 87 -0.84 5.49 7.68
CA MET A 87 0.22 5.23 8.66
C MET A 87 1.25 6.37 8.73
N ALA A 88 1.05 7.44 7.97
CA ALA A 88 1.84 8.66 8.01
C ALA A 88 0.99 9.85 8.49
N TYR A 89 0.79 10.86 7.65
CA TYR A 89 -0.03 12.04 7.95
C TYR A 89 -1.37 12.04 7.20
N GLY A 90 -1.63 11.03 6.36
CA GLY A 90 -2.87 10.90 5.59
C GLY A 90 -4.11 10.62 6.44
N ASP A 91 -3.93 10.19 7.69
CA ASP A 91 -4.98 10.07 8.70
C ASP A 91 -5.57 11.43 9.11
N ASN A 92 -4.79 12.51 8.99
CA ASN A 92 -5.17 13.84 9.46
C ASN A 92 -6.02 14.63 8.46
N LEU A 93 -6.15 14.12 7.23
CA LEU A 93 -6.84 14.81 6.15
C LEU A 93 -8.35 14.96 6.38
N CYS A 94 -8.89 16.08 5.93
CA CYS A 94 -10.29 16.39 6.08
C CYS A 94 -10.64 17.60 5.20
N PRO A 95 -11.58 17.47 4.24
CA PRO A 95 -12.10 18.61 3.51
C PRO A 95 -12.55 19.72 4.46
N SER A 96 -12.38 20.97 4.01
CA SER A 96 -12.79 22.14 4.77
C SER A 96 -14.26 22.02 5.22
N ASN A 97 -14.47 22.16 6.53
CA ASN A 97 -15.77 22.03 7.18
C ASN A 97 -15.99 23.15 8.20
N SER A 98 -17.25 23.42 8.56
CA SER A 98 -17.63 24.52 9.47
C SER A 98 -17.10 24.34 10.88
N ASP A 99 -16.97 23.09 11.30
CA ASP A 99 -16.67 22.72 12.68
C ASP A 99 -15.16 22.63 12.92
N ARG A 100 -14.36 22.86 11.86
CA ARG A 100 -12.89 22.78 11.86
C ARG A 100 -12.38 21.42 12.36
N VAL A 101 -13.16 20.36 12.16
CA VAL A 101 -12.74 18.99 12.47
C VAL A 101 -11.63 18.58 11.49
N THR A 102 -10.68 17.78 11.98
CA THR A 102 -9.63 17.14 11.20
C THR A 102 -9.87 15.63 11.13
N CYS A 103 -9.05 14.92 10.38
CA CYS A 103 -9.07 13.45 10.34
C CYS A 103 -10.39 12.83 9.85
N CYS A 104 -11.25 13.57 9.14
CA CYS A 104 -12.58 13.10 8.72
C CYS A 104 -12.57 12.32 7.40
N ALA A 105 -11.48 12.44 6.62
CA ALA A 105 -11.29 11.73 5.36
C ALA A 105 -9.87 11.13 5.33
N PRO A 106 -9.57 10.13 6.18
CA PRO A 106 -8.31 9.42 6.10
C PRO A 106 -8.15 8.79 4.73
N VAL A 107 -6.95 8.91 4.18
CA VAL A 107 -6.64 8.39 2.85
C VAL A 107 -6.67 6.86 2.80
N LEU A 108 -6.80 6.32 1.60
CA LEU A 108 -6.68 4.88 1.39
C LEU A 108 -5.25 4.39 1.76
N TYR A 109 -5.18 3.17 2.26
CA TYR A 109 -3.93 2.43 2.39
C TYR A 109 -3.23 2.30 1.03
N SER A 110 -1.91 2.45 1.04
CA SER A 110 -1.02 2.13 -0.06
C SER A 110 -1.09 0.64 -0.43
N THR A 111 -0.49 0.33 -1.58
CA THR A 111 -0.37 -1.01 -2.12
C THR A 111 0.27 -1.97 -1.12
N PHE A 112 1.38 -1.56 -0.50
CA PHE A 112 2.09 -2.42 0.44
C PHE A 112 1.27 -2.70 1.71
N GLU A 113 0.59 -1.69 2.25
CA GLU A 113 -0.26 -1.84 3.43
C GLU A 113 -1.46 -2.76 3.12
N LYS A 114 -2.14 -2.57 1.99
CA LYS A 114 -3.24 -3.45 1.55
C LYS A 114 -2.78 -4.88 1.34
N MET A 115 -1.61 -5.07 0.74
CA MET A 115 -1.01 -6.37 0.49
C MET A 115 -0.59 -7.06 1.79
N SER A 116 -0.02 -6.32 2.75
CA SER A 116 0.33 -6.82 4.09
C SER A 116 -0.90 -7.37 4.83
N MET A 117 -2.07 -6.79 4.58
CA MET A 117 -3.35 -7.25 5.12
C MET A 117 -4.06 -8.31 4.24
N GLY A 118 -3.47 -8.70 3.11
CA GLY A 118 -4.02 -9.68 2.17
C GLY A 118 -5.20 -9.20 1.33
N TRP A 119 -5.40 -7.88 1.21
CA TRP A 119 -6.50 -7.29 0.43
C TRP A 119 -6.17 -7.11 -1.05
N LEU A 120 -4.88 -7.09 -1.38
CA LEU A 120 -4.35 -6.84 -2.71
C LEU A 120 -3.13 -7.74 -2.96
N THR A 121 -2.96 -8.20 -4.19
CA THR A 121 -1.71 -8.84 -4.65
C THR A 121 -1.27 -8.09 -5.91
N PRO A 122 -0.16 -7.33 -5.86
CA PRO A 122 0.34 -6.61 -7.03
C PRO A 122 0.71 -7.54 -8.18
N VAL A 123 0.57 -7.05 -9.41
CA VAL A 123 1.02 -7.77 -10.61
C VAL A 123 2.44 -7.34 -10.94
N GLU A 124 3.38 -8.29 -10.94
CA GLU A 124 4.77 -7.99 -11.34
C GLU A 124 4.84 -7.58 -12.82
N LEU A 125 5.55 -6.49 -13.12
CA LEU A 125 5.78 -6.07 -14.50
C LEU A 125 6.69 -7.08 -15.22
N GLY A 126 6.16 -7.73 -16.27
CA GLY A 126 6.87 -8.79 -16.99
C GLY A 126 7.05 -8.56 -18.49
N GLU A 127 6.23 -7.71 -19.12
CA GLU A 127 6.21 -7.52 -20.57
C GLU A 127 6.16 -6.04 -20.97
N SER A 128 6.79 -5.71 -22.09
CA SER A 128 6.71 -4.37 -22.68
C SER A 128 5.35 -4.17 -23.37
N GLY A 129 4.75 -2.99 -23.22
CA GLY A 129 3.48 -2.66 -23.85
C GLY A 129 2.65 -1.67 -23.06
N PRO A 130 1.47 -1.29 -23.58
CA PRO A 130 0.53 -0.44 -22.87
C PRO A 130 -0.11 -1.21 -21.72
N LEU A 131 -0.22 -0.56 -20.55
CA LEU A 131 -0.91 -1.05 -19.38
C LEU A 131 -1.94 -0.04 -18.88
N ARG A 132 -2.95 -0.57 -18.19
CA ARG A 132 -3.95 0.17 -17.43
C ARG A 132 -3.74 -0.12 -15.94
N LEU A 133 -3.74 0.93 -15.14
CA LEU A 133 -3.73 0.86 -13.68
C LEU A 133 -4.99 1.56 -13.17
N ASP A 134 -5.95 0.76 -12.70
CA ASP A 134 -7.15 1.26 -12.05
C ASP A 134 -6.83 1.84 -10.66
N LYS A 135 -7.71 2.69 -10.15
CA LYS A 135 -7.54 3.32 -8.84
C LYS A 135 -7.40 2.28 -7.74
N ILE A 136 -6.62 2.62 -6.71
CA ILE A 136 -6.28 1.71 -5.62
C ILE A 136 -7.53 1.22 -4.85
N ASP A 137 -8.67 1.93 -4.92
CA ASP A 137 -9.98 1.49 -4.45
C ASP A 137 -10.38 0.10 -4.99
N GLU A 138 -10.03 -0.17 -6.25
CA GLU A 138 -10.34 -1.43 -6.96
C GLU A 138 -9.29 -2.53 -6.67
N ASN A 139 -8.32 -2.25 -5.80
CA ASN A 139 -7.20 -3.15 -5.47
C ASN A 139 -6.45 -3.60 -6.73
N VAL A 140 -6.02 -2.63 -7.55
CA VAL A 140 -5.12 -2.86 -8.69
C VAL A 140 -3.81 -2.14 -8.43
N ALA A 141 -2.70 -2.85 -8.57
CA ALA A 141 -1.36 -2.31 -8.46
C ALA A 141 -0.37 -3.17 -9.26
N TYR A 142 0.76 -2.58 -9.64
CA TYR A 142 1.88 -3.29 -10.24
C TYR A 142 3.11 -3.24 -9.34
N SER A 143 4.01 -4.20 -9.49
CA SER A 143 5.30 -4.24 -8.78
C SER A 143 6.49 -4.37 -9.73
N VAL A 144 7.64 -3.89 -9.26
CA VAL A 144 8.97 -4.16 -9.82
C VAL A 144 9.86 -4.62 -8.68
N THR A 145 10.08 -5.94 -8.60
CA THR A 145 10.81 -6.58 -7.50
C THR A 145 12.32 -6.56 -7.74
N ASN A 146 13.12 -6.33 -6.70
CA ASN A 146 14.56 -6.51 -6.78
C ASN A 146 14.88 -8.01 -6.97
N PRO A 147 15.47 -8.42 -8.10
CA PRO A 147 15.80 -9.82 -8.35
C PRO A 147 16.89 -10.38 -7.42
N ASN A 148 17.65 -9.51 -6.73
CA ASN A 148 18.67 -9.91 -5.77
C ASN A 148 18.16 -9.88 -4.32
N ASN A 149 17.08 -9.14 -4.04
CA ASN A 149 16.48 -9.01 -2.73
C ASN A 149 14.95 -8.99 -2.86
N PRO A 150 14.25 -10.13 -2.71
CA PRO A 150 12.81 -10.19 -2.90
C PRO A 150 12.01 -9.50 -1.79
N ASP A 151 12.65 -8.84 -0.81
CA ASP A 151 12.04 -7.98 0.20
C ASP A 151 12.15 -6.48 -0.15
N GLU A 152 12.75 -6.15 -1.30
CA GLU A 152 12.81 -4.80 -1.84
C GLU A 152 12.07 -4.72 -3.18
N ALA A 153 11.15 -3.78 -3.34
CA ALA A 153 10.42 -3.56 -4.58
C ALA A 153 9.92 -2.13 -4.74
N TYR A 154 9.55 -1.80 -5.97
CA TYR A 154 8.70 -0.68 -6.26
C TYR A 154 7.25 -1.10 -6.45
N TYR A 155 6.30 -0.27 -6.01
CA TYR A 155 4.87 -0.45 -6.29
C TYR A 155 4.29 0.75 -7.02
N LEU A 156 3.49 0.46 -8.04
CA LEU A 156 2.77 1.45 -8.82
C LEU A 156 1.30 1.39 -8.41
N GLU A 157 0.77 2.50 -7.92
CA GLU A 157 -0.65 2.65 -7.57
C GLU A 157 -1.22 3.94 -8.12
N TYR A 158 -2.53 3.97 -8.35
CA TYR A 158 -3.21 5.17 -8.82
C TYR A 158 -4.14 5.73 -7.73
N ARG A 159 -3.93 7.00 -7.37
CA ARG A 159 -4.73 7.76 -6.40
C ARG A 159 -5.62 8.74 -7.14
N SER A 160 -6.94 8.63 -6.95
CA SER A 160 -7.94 9.34 -7.76
C SER A 160 -8.34 10.71 -7.23
N LYS A 161 -7.93 11.05 -5.99
CA LYS A 161 -8.42 12.21 -5.25
C LYS A 161 -9.97 12.26 -5.15
N LYS A 162 -10.58 11.09 -5.00
CA LYS A 162 -12.03 10.91 -4.79
C LYS A 162 -12.30 10.06 -3.56
N GLY A 163 -13.53 10.12 -3.05
CA GLY A 163 -13.94 9.33 -1.90
C GLY A 163 -13.09 9.66 -0.68
N TRP A 164 -12.41 8.67 -0.11
CA TRP A 164 -11.52 8.84 1.04
C TRP A 164 -10.25 9.64 0.70
N ASP A 165 -9.83 9.65 -0.56
CA ASP A 165 -8.67 10.38 -1.04
C ASP A 165 -8.97 11.85 -1.42
N VAL A 166 -10.20 12.33 -1.18
CA VAL A 166 -10.70 13.64 -1.66
C VAL A 166 -9.80 14.83 -1.35
N ASP A 167 -9.08 14.78 -0.23
CA ASP A 167 -8.25 15.88 0.28
C ASP A 167 -6.75 15.68 0.00
N LEU A 168 -6.39 14.65 -0.79
CA LEU A 168 -5.00 14.44 -1.22
C LEU A 168 -4.46 15.67 -1.98
N PRO A 169 -3.13 15.90 -1.96
CA PRO A 169 -2.53 17.02 -2.69
C PRO A 169 -2.89 17.04 -4.18
N ASN A 170 -2.92 15.88 -4.82
CA ASN A 170 -3.35 15.71 -6.21
C ASN A 170 -3.73 14.26 -6.52
N SER A 171 -4.34 14.02 -7.68
CA SER A 171 -4.49 12.69 -8.25
C SER A 171 -3.30 12.32 -9.14
N GLY A 172 -3.13 11.02 -9.41
CA GLY A 172 -2.09 10.49 -10.29
C GLY A 172 -1.51 9.16 -9.81
N MET A 173 -0.59 8.62 -10.59
CA MET A 173 0.18 7.42 -10.25
C MET A 173 1.23 7.77 -9.19
N LEU A 174 1.21 7.08 -8.06
CA LEU A 174 2.32 7.06 -7.11
C LEU A 174 3.23 5.88 -7.40
N ILE A 175 4.52 6.08 -7.15
CA ILE A 175 5.52 5.02 -7.15
C ILE A 175 6.09 4.96 -5.73
N TRP A 176 5.88 3.84 -5.06
CA TRP A 176 6.47 3.55 -3.76
C TRP A 176 7.76 2.76 -3.95
N HIS A 177 8.81 3.07 -3.19
CA HIS A 177 9.99 2.21 -3.01
C HIS A 177 9.93 1.64 -1.59
N ILE A 178 9.76 0.33 -1.50
CA ILE A 178 9.70 -0.39 -0.23
C ILE A 178 10.90 -1.31 -0.11
N ASP A 179 11.58 -1.25 1.02
CA ASP A 179 12.64 -2.18 1.42
C ASP A 179 12.27 -2.78 2.78
N TYR A 180 11.61 -3.94 2.77
CA TYR A 180 11.09 -4.55 3.98
C TYR A 180 12.22 -5.16 4.83
N ASP A 181 12.32 -4.72 6.08
CA ASP A 181 13.15 -5.37 7.10
C ASP A 181 12.29 -5.71 8.32
N ALA A 182 12.28 -6.99 8.70
CA ALA A 182 11.41 -7.48 9.77
C ALA A 182 11.73 -6.84 11.14
N SER A 183 12.99 -6.50 11.42
CA SER A 183 13.38 -5.85 12.68
C SER A 183 12.99 -4.39 12.69
N VAL A 184 13.22 -3.67 11.59
CA VAL A 184 12.81 -2.27 11.42
C VAL A 184 11.29 -2.12 11.55
N TRP A 185 10.53 -3.04 10.95
CA TRP A 185 9.07 -3.06 11.13
C TRP A 185 8.68 -3.39 12.56
N SER A 186 9.28 -4.42 13.19
CA SER A 186 8.90 -4.78 14.57
C SER A 186 9.21 -3.68 15.59
N ASP A 187 10.24 -2.88 15.32
CA ASP A 187 10.71 -1.81 16.21
C ASP A 187 10.04 -0.46 15.89
N ASN A 188 9.20 -0.39 14.84
CA ASN A 188 8.49 0.81 14.38
C ASN A 188 9.44 1.95 13.96
N GLU A 189 10.50 1.59 13.22
CA GLU A 189 11.59 2.48 12.80
C GLU A 189 11.69 2.64 11.26
N ILE A 190 10.63 2.32 10.52
CA ILE A 190 10.57 2.22 9.04
C ILE A 190 11.26 3.41 8.34
N ASN A 191 10.98 4.63 8.76
CA ASN A 191 11.54 5.83 8.14
C ASN A 191 12.33 6.70 9.13
N SER A 192 12.93 6.06 10.14
CA SER A 192 13.75 6.75 11.15
C SER A 192 15.16 7.09 10.68
N ASN A 193 15.65 6.45 9.61
CA ASN A 193 16.94 6.75 8.98
C ASN A 193 16.74 7.47 7.64
N GLY A 194 17.12 8.75 7.55
CA GLY A 194 16.96 9.52 6.31
C GLY A 194 17.84 9.02 5.16
N ASP A 195 18.99 8.44 5.47
CA ASP A 195 19.90 7.90 4.46
C ASP A 195 19.39 6.54 3.90
N HIS A 196 18.41 5.91 4.57
CA HIS A 196 17.82 4.64 4.18
C HIS A 196 16.33 4.59 4.54
N MET A 197 15.50 5.19 3.68
CA MET A 197 14.03 5.18 3.85
C MET A 197 13.49 3.81 3.40
N HIS A 198 12.82 3.09 4.30
CA HIS A 198 12.28 1.76 3.96
C HIS A 198 10.89 1.81 3.32
N ALA A 199 10.14 2.90 3.49
CA ALA A 199 8.87 3.11 2.81
C ALA A 199 8.78 4.53 2.24
N ASP A 200 9.18 4.70 0.99
CA ASP A 200 9.37 6.01 0.36
C ASP A 200 8.44 6.24 -0.84
N VAL A 201 7.99 7.49 -1.01
CA VAL A 201 7.28 7.91 -2.23
C VAL A 201 8.30 8.51 -3.17
N ILE A 202 8.48 7.90 -4.33
CA ILE A 202 9.33 8.46 -5.37
C ILE A 202 8.60 9.63 -6.05
N GLU A 203 9.04 10.85 -5.77
CA GLU A 203 8.36 12.03 -6.30
C GLU A 203 8.69 12.30 -7.76
N ALA A 204 7.67 12.58 -8.55
CA ALA A 204 7.84 12.97 -9.94
C ALA A 204 8.64 14.28 -10.08
N VAL A 205 8.45 15.19 -9.13
CA VAL A 205 9.27 16.40 -8.97
C VAL A 205 9.80 16.42 -7.53
N PRO A 206 11.13 16.52 -7.31
CA PRO A 206 11.71 16.56 -5.97
C PRO A 206 11.08 17.63 -5.09
N ARG A 207 10.73 17.26 -3.86
CA ARG A 207 10.19 18.19 -2.86
C ARG A 207 11.27 19.11 -2.31
N THR A 208 10.85 20.29 -1.85
CA THR A 208 11.68 21.20 -1.06
C THR A 208 11.31 21.22 0.42
N SER A 209 10.09 20.79 0.78
CA SER A 209 9.59 20.65 2.17
C SER A 209 8.16 20.10 2.18
N GLY A 210 7.73 19.53 3.31
CA GLY A 210 6.32 19.28 3.62
C GLY A 210 5.88 17.82 3.45
N TYR A 211 4.70 17.51 3.98
CA TYR A 211 4.15 16.16 4.05
C TYR A 211 3.52 15.66 2.73
N GLY A 212 3.88 16.23 1.58
CA GLY A 212 3.29 15.88 0.28
C GLY A 212 3.07 17.10 -0.62
N SER A 213 3.18 16.90 -1.93
CA SER A 213 3.03 17.91 -2.96
C SER A 213 2.12 17.43 -4.08
N SER A 214 1.43 18.38 -4.72
CA SER A 214 0.64 18.11 -5.92
C SER A 214 1.45 17.56 -7.11
N SER A 215 2.78 17.67 -7.04
CA SER A 215 3.75 17.22 -8.04
C SER A 215 4.43 15.89 -7.69
N ASP A 216 4.05 15.24 -6.59
CA ASP A 216 4.58 13.91 -6.28
C ASP A 216 4.09 12.84 -7.25
N PRO A 217 2.79 12.79 -7.60
CA PRO A 217 2.29 11.78 -8.52
C PRO A 217 2.69 12.05 -9.98
N PHE A 218 2.64 11.00 -10.79
CA PHE A 218 2.81 11.03 -12.24
C PHE A 218 1.43 10.94 -12.93
N PRO A 219 1.03 11.90 -13.79
CA PRO A 219 1.75 13.11 -14.13
C PRO A 219 1.69 14.22 -13.08
N GLY A 220 0.67 14.20 -12.21
CA GLY A 220 0.47 15.22 -11.19
C GLY A 220 0.47 16.64 -11.74
N SER A 221 0.77 17.64 -10.91
CA SER A 221 0.90 19.03 -11.33
C SER A 221 2.22 19.32 -12.06
N GLY A 222 3.23 18.46 -11.85
CA GLY A 222 4.53 18.50 -12.52
C GLY A 222 4.48 18.08 -13.99
N LYS A 223 3.41 17.41 -14.42
CA LYS A 223 3.21 16.89 -15.78
C LYS A 223 4.30 15.92 -16.24
N VAL A 224 4.90 15.19 -15.30
CA VAL A 224 5.97 14.22 -15.60
C VAL A 224 5.33 12.91 -16.04
N THR A 225 5.47 12.56 -17.32
CA THR A 225 4.76 11.41 -17.92
C THR A 225 5.65 10.18 -18.10
N GLU A 226 6.84 10.17 -17.49
CA GLU A 226 7.88 9.18 -17.71
C GLU A 226 8.69 8.91 -16.42
N PHE A 227 9.17 7.68 -16.26
CA PHE A 227 10.01 7.27 -15.13
C PHE A 227 10.89 6.06 -15.49
N ASN A 228 12.18 6.09 -15.21
CA ASN A 228 13.12 5.00 -15.53
C ASN A 228 14.19 4.76 -14.44
N LYS A 229 13.91 5.22 -13.22
CA LYS A 229 14.87 5.21 -12.11
C LYS A 229 14.50 4.18 -11.04
N PHE A 230 14.14 2.97 -11.47
CA PHE A 230 13.96 1.82 -10.58
C PHE A 230 15.33 1.31 -10.12
N VAL A 231 15.97 2.01 -9.17
CA VAL A 231 17.32 1.73 -8.67
C VAL A 231 17.23 1.29 -7.21
N PHE A 232 17.49 0.00 -6.99
CA PHE A 232 17.46 -0.63 -5.68
C PHE A 232 18.65 -0.20 -4.80
N TRP A 233 18.57 -0.47 -3.49
CA TRP A 233 19.59 -0.15 -2.49
C TRP A 233 20.92 -0.85 -2.73
N ASP A 234 20.91 -2.01 -3.42
CA ASP A 234 22.13 -2.68 -3.88
C ASP A 234 22.79 -2.02 -5.11
N GLY A 235 22.20 -0.93 -5.61
CA GLY A 235 22.63 -0.15 -6.77
C GLY A 235 22.19 -0.73 -8.11
N LYS A 236 21.47 -1.85 -8.14
CA LYS A 236 20.97 -2.45 -9.38
C LYS A 236 19.80 -1.64 -9.92
N ASN A 237 19.87 -1.28 -11.20
CA ASN A 237 18.73 -0.74 -11.93
C ASN A 237 17.93 -1.90 -12.55
N ALA A 238 16.61 -1.89 -12.39
CA ALA A 238 15.72 -2.86 -13.03
C ALA A 238 15.75 -2.79 -14.57
N ASN A 239 16.28 -1.69 -15.14
CA ASN A 239 16.27 -1.36 -16.57
C ASN A 239 14.86 -1.33 -17.18
N ILE A 240 13.87 -0.97 -16.37
CA ILE A 240 12.48 -0.77 -16.79
C ILE A 240 12.24 0.73 -16.97
N ALA A 241 11.48 1.10 -18.00
CA ALA A 241 11.02 2.47 -18.20
C ALA A 241 9.50 2.53 -18.36
N LEU A 242 8.88 3.51 -17.71
CA LEU A 242 7.51 3.93 -17.89
C LEU A 242 7.48 5.15 -18.80
N SER A 243 6.51 5.23 -19.71
CA SER A 243 6.27 6.42 -20.53
C SER A 243 4.80 6.63 -20.84
N SER A 244 4.47 7.80 -21.39
CA SER A 244 3.09 8.16 -21.76
C SER A 244 2.09 8.03 -20.61
N ILE A 245 2.54 8.25 -19.36
CA ILE A 245 1.69 8.16 -18.17
C ILE A 245 0.59 9.23 -18.27
N LYS A 246 -0.65 8.79 -18.41
CA LYS A 246 -1.80 9.65 -18.67
C LYS A 246 -3.02 9.18 -17.88
N GLU A 247 -3.51 10.06 -17.02
CA GLU A 247 -4.73 9.87 -16.26
C GLU A 247 -5.97 9.93 -17.17
N SER A 248 -7.00 9.13 -16.85
CA SER A 248 -8.29 9.19 -17.52
C SER A 248 -9.04 10.48 -17.15
N GLY A 249 -9.85 11.01 -18.09
CA GLY A 249 -10.57 12.26 -17.85
C GLY A 249 -11.62 12.18 -16.74
N ASP A 250 -12.07 10.97 -16.41
CA ASP A 250 -12.95 10.68 -15.29
C ASP A 250 -12.19 10.30 -14.01
N HIS A 251 -10.86 10.30 -13.99
CA HIS A 251 -10.03 9.93 -12.84
C HIS A 251 -10.26 8.51 -12.27
N GLU A 252 -10.72 7.56 -13.08
CA GLU A 252 -10.89 6.16 -12.65
C GLU A 252 -9.64 5.28 -12.86
N TYR A 253 -8.74 5.68 -13.77
CA TYR A 253 -7.53 4.91 -14.08
C TYR A 253 -6.41 5.78 -14.67
N VAL A 254 -5.21 5.21 -14.75
CA VAL A 254 -4.07 5.76 -15.50
C VAL A 254 -3.61 4.75 -16.57
N LEU A 255 -3.28 5.26 -17.76
CA LEU A 255 -2.65 4.50 -18.84
C LEU A 255 -1.17 4.85 -18.90
N PHE A 256 -0.33 3.86 -19.21
CA PHE A 256 1.11 4.05 -19.36
C PHE A 256 1.70 2.93 -20.21
N ASN A 257 2.87 3.16 -20.79
CA ASN A 257 3.63 2.14 -21.50
C ASN A 257 4.78 1.65 -20.64
N VAL A 258 5.01 0.35 -20.61
CA VAL A 258 6.16 -0.29 -19.99
C VAL A 258 7.15 -0.70 -21.08
N CYS A 259 8.43 -0.50 -20.81
CA CYS A 259 9.52 -1.01 -21.62
C CYS A 259 10.51 -1.75 -20.71
N MET A 260 10.61 -3.07 -20.86
CA MET A 260 11.42 -3.95 -20.00
C MET A 260 12.94 -3.83 -20.24
N ASN A 261 13.37 -3.02 -21.21
CA ASN A 261 14.78 -2.73 -21.46
C ASN A 261 14.95 -1.27 -21.87
N ALA A 262 15.14 -0.41 -20.86
CA ALA A 262 15.34 1.04 -20.96
C ALA A 262 16.39 1.45 -22.00
N SER A 263 17.43 0.64 -22.23
CA SER A 263 18.50 0.92 -23.20
C SER A 263 18.07 0.76 -24.67
N THR A 264 16.96 0.07 -24.92
CA THR A 264 16.42 -0.19 -26.27
C THR A 264 15.14 0.59 -26.57
N CYS A 265 14.59 1.29 -25.58
CA CYS A 265 13.44 2.16 -25.77
C CYS A 265 13.86 3.44 -26.52
N PRO A 266 12.93 4.11 -27.22
CA PRO A 266 13.20 5.44 -27.78
C PRO A 266 13.76 6.37 -26.70
N THR A 267 14.84 7.06 -27.00
CA THR A 267 15.54 7.95 -26.08
C THR A 267 14.61 9.03 -25.54
N ILE A 268 14.49 9.08 -24.22
CA ILE A 268 13.83 10.12 -23.44
C ILE A 268 14.69 11.39 -23.50
N GLU A 269 14.26 12.41 -24.24
CA GLU A 269 14.85 13.76 -24.16
C GLU A 269 14.13 14.58 -23.09
N TRP A 270 14.83 14.87 -22.00
CA TRP A 270 14.40 15.87 -21.03
C TRP A 270 14.49 17.26 -21.67
N SER A 271 13.35 17.85 -22.04
CA SER A 271 13.28 19.25 -22.48
C SER A 271 12.53 20.11 -21.46
N SER A 272 13.29 20.95 -20.76
CA SER A 272 12.76 22.01 -19.92
C SER A 272 12.28 23.18 -20.79
N SER A 273 10.99 23.24 -21.15
CA SER A 273 10.33 24.50 -21.56
C SER A 273 8.80 24.40 -21.73
N SER A 274 8.11 25.11 -20.84
CA SER A 274 7.02 26.07 -21.05
C SER A 274 6.08 25.98 -22.29
N VAL A 275 4.77 25.92 -21.97
CA VAL A 275 3.55 26.36 -22.73
C VAL A 275 3.21 25.62 -24.05
N LYS A 276 1.96 25.31 -24.43
CA LYS A 276 0.62 25.92 -24.21
C LYS A 276 -0.47 24.85 -24.43
N SER A 277 -1.62 25.05 -23.78
CA SER A 277 -2.90 24.36 -23.99
C SER A 277 -3.42 24.51 -25.43
N SER A 278 -3.98 23.44 -26.00
CA SER A 278 -5.03 23.53 -27.02
C SER A 278 -5.98 22.35 -26.92
N SER A 279 -7.26 22.68 -26.84
CA SER A 279 -8.44 21.82 -26.82
C SER A 279 -8.78 21.30 -28.22
N SER A 280 -9.39 20.11 -28.29
CA SER A 280 -10.65 19.86 -29.02
C SER A 280 -11.17 18.46 -28.70
N GLU A 281 -12.47 18.40 -28.47
CA GLU A 281 -13.29 17.21 -28.30
C GLU A 281 -13.62 16.60 -29.67
N GLU A 282 -13.89 15.28 -29.72
CA GLU A 282 -15.18 14.73 -30.14
C GLU A 282 -15.24 13.19 -30.01
N VAL A 283 -16.48 12.70 -29.93
CA VAL A 283 -17.08 11.45 -29.43
C VAL A 283 -17.10 10.38 -30.56
N GLU A 284 -17.13 9.04 -30.39
CA GLU A 284 -18.20 8.14 -29.91
C GLU A 284 -17.82 6.64 -30.07
N SER A 285 -18.58 5.78 -29.34
CA SER A 285 -18.93 4.35 -29.62
C SER A 285 -17.88 3.25 -29.38
N SER A 286 -18.18 2.02 -28.93
CA SER A 286 -19.28 1.33 -28.22
C SER A 286 -18.84 -0.15 -28.08
N SER A 287 -19.27 -0.80 -26.99
CA SER A 287 -19.42 -2.24 -26.76
C SER A 287 -18.19 -3.16 -26.69
N SER A 288 -17.94 -3.77 -25.53
CA SER A 288 -18.45 -5.11 -25.18
C SER A 288 -17.94 -5.57 -23.81
N GLU A 289 -18.72 -6.47 -23.23
CA GLU A 289 -18.68 -6.97 -21.85
C GLU A 289 -17.44 -7.81 -21.50
N ALA A 290 -17.00 -7.72 -20.24
CA ALA A 290 -16.46 -8.87 -19.51
C ALA A 290 -16.56 -8.62 -17.98
N LEU A 291 -16.81 -9.70 -17.25
CA LEU A 291 -17.32 -9.77 -15.88
C LEU A 291 -16.26 -9.61 -14.76
N VAL A 292 -16.64 -8.81 -13.76
CA VAL A 292 -16.68 -9.07 -12.29
C VAL A 292 -15.50 -9.74 -11.59
N GLY A 293 -15.00 -9.07 -10.54
CA GLY A 293 -14.39 -9.67 -9.36
C GLY A 293 -14.86 -8.99 -8.06
N ILE A 294 -15.85 -9.58 -7.41
CA ILE A 294 -16.42 -9.14 -6.13
C ILE A 294 -15.45 -9.40 -4.97
N SER A 295 -15.17 -8.36 -4.18
CA SER A 295 -14.66 -8.51 -2.81
C SER A 295 -15.71 -9.20 -1.95
N THR A 296 -15.45 -10.45 -1.57
CA THR A 296 -16.14 -11.11 -0.45
C THR A 296 -15.12 -11.60 0.55
N LYS A 297 -15.43 -11.36 1.83
CA LYS A 297 -14.85 -12.01 3.01
C LYS A 297 -14.41 -13.44 2.69
N ILE A 298 -13.12 -13.72 2.86
CA ILE A 298 -12.55 -15.06 2.77
C ILE A 298 -13.21 -15.91 3.87
N VAL A 299 -14.08 -16.82 3.45
CA VAL A 299 -14.55 -17.91 4.30
C VAL A 299 -13.59 -19.06 4.07
N ALA A 300 -12.77 -19.38 5.08
CA ALA A 300 -11.97 -20.59 5.06
C ALA A 300 -12.93 -21.81 4.92
N GLN A 301 -13.06 -22.34 3.70
CA GLN A 301 -13.91 -23.50 3.41
C GLN A 301 -13.24 -24.79 3.90
N GLY A 302 -12.87 -24.84 5.19
CA GLY A 302 -12.13 -25.95 5.77
C GLY A 302 -10.68 -26.09 5.29
N VAL A 303 -10.14 -25.08 4.59
CA VAL A 303 -8.71 -25.03 4.26
C VAL A 303 -7.91 -24.85 5.54
N ARG A 304 -6.89 -25.67 5.74
CA ARG A 304 -5.96 -25.58 6.87
C ARG A 304 -4.55 -25.48 6.35
N VAL A 305 -3.78 -24.60 6.97
CA VAL A 305 -2.39 -24.39 6.59
C VAL A 305 -1.54 -24.32 7.85
N SER A 306 -0.37 -24.93 7.81
CA SER A 306 0.62 -24.84 8.88
C SER A 306 2.03 -24.88 8.29
N ALA A 307 2.98 -24.18 8.90
CA ALA A 307 4.40 -24.35 8.61
C ALA A 307 5.08 -25.11 9.76
N LYS A 308 6.00 -26.02 9.41
CA LYS A 308 6.86 -26.70 10.37
C LYS A 308 8.12 -27.22 9.68
N ASN A 309 9.28 -27.05 10.32
CA ASN A 309 10.57 -27.59 9.85
C ASN A 309 10.95 -27.16 8.41
N GLY A 310 10.66 -25.92 8.01
CA GLY A 310 10.94 -25.45 6.64
C GLY A 310 9.94 -25.91 5.57
N SER A 311 8.85 -26.55 5.98
CA SER A 311 7.81 -27.08 5.10
C SER A 311 6.48 -26.39 5.35
N ILE A 312 5.75 -26.06 4.28
CA ILE A 312 4.35 -25.60 4.37
C ILE A 312 3.43 -26.77 4.06
N TYR A 313 2.51 -27.07 4.97
CA TYR A 313 1.50 -28.10 4.85
C TYR A 313 0.18 -27.43 4.51
N VAL A 314 -0.40 -27.79 3.37
CA VAL A 314 -1.67 -27.27 2.88
C VAL A 314 -2.68 -28.40 2.83
N TYR A 315 -3.79 -28.25 3.53
CA TYR A 315 -4.97 -29.10 3.41
C TYR A 315 -6.12 -28.27 2.83
N ALA A 316 -6.66 -28.67 1.68
CA ALA A 316 -7.84 -28.08 1.08
C ALA A 316 -8.81 -29.18 0.59
N PRO A 317 -9.96 -29.39 1.26
CA PRO A 317 -10.85 -30.52 0.99
C PRO A 317 -11.62 -30.43 -0.34
N GLN A 318 -11.58 -29.29 -1.02
CA GLN A 318 -12.28 -29.03 -2.28
C GLN A 318 -11.85 -30.03 -3.36
N LYS A 319 -12.82 -30.63 -4.05
CA LYS A 319 -12.55 -31.53 -5.18
C LYS A 319 -12.10 -30.72 -6.40
N GLY A 320 -11.20 -31.31 -7.19
CA GLY A 320 -10.63 -30.68 -8.39
C GLY A 320 -9.27 -30.06 -8.13
N ARG A 321 -8.63 -29.57 -9.21
CA ARG A 321 -7.30 -28.97 -9.15
C ARG A 321 -7.33 -27.63 -8.43
N LYS A 322 -6.33 -27.38 -7.59
CA LYS A 322 -6.07 -26.11 -6.91
C LYS A 322 -4.67 -25.62 -7.26
N ILE A 323 -4.45 -24.32 -7.09
CA ILE A 323 -3.14 -23.69 -7.23
C ILE A 323 -2.77 -23.13 -5.87
N VAL A 324 -1.57 -23.48 -5.41
CA VAL A 324 -0.98 -22.91 -4.20
C VAL A 324 0.14 -21.98 -4.63
N ARG A 325 0.07 -20.74 -4.15
CA ARG A 325 1.09 -19.72 -4.37
C ARG A 325 1.68 -19.27 -3.06
N VAL A 326 3.00 -19.17 -3.00
CA VAL A 326 3.73 -18.57 -1.90
C VAL A 326 4.31 -17.26 -2.40
N PHE A 327 4.09 -16.19 -1.65
CA PHE A 327 4.66 -14.89 -1.93
C PHE A 327 5.56 -14.44 -0.77
N SER A 328 6.53 -13.58 -1.07
CA SER A 328 7.28 -12.84 -0.06
C SER A 328 6.32 -11.97 0.77
N PRO A 329 6.74 -11.45 1.94
CA PRO A 329 5.94 -10.46 2.67
C PRO A 329 5.57 -9.26 1.80
N ILE A 330 6.37 -9.00 0.77
CA ILE A 330 6.20 -7.90 -0.17
C ILE A 330 5.45 -8.32 -1.47
N GLY A 331 4.83 -9.50 -1.49
CA GLY A 331 3.92 -9.93 -2.56
C GLY A 331 4.58 -10.46 -3.84
N SER A 332 5.90 -10.59 -3.89
CA SER A 332 6.60 -11.22 -5.00
C SER A 332 6.30 -12.72 -5.02
N LEU A 333 5.88 -13.27 -6.16
CA LEU A 333 5.60 -14.71 -6.28
C LEU A 333 6.90 -15.51 -6.16
N LEU A 334 7.08 -16.19 -5.02
CA LEU A 334 8.22 -17.07 -4.78
C LEU A 334 8.00 -18.46 -5.36
N LEU A 335 6.75 -18.94 -5.32
CA LEU A 335 6.42 -20.30 -5.71
C LEU A 335 4.99 -20.44 -6.21
N GLU A 336 4.80 -21.21 -7.27
CA GLU A 336 3.50 -21.72 -7.68
C GLU A 336 3.55 -23.25 -7.83
N ARG A 337 2.55 -23.96 -7.27
CA ARG A 337 2.38 -25.42 -7.40
C ARG A 337 0.92 -25.79 -7.59
N ALA A 338 0.69 -26.76 -8.47
CA ALA A 338 -0.63 -27.38 -8.63
C ALA A 338 -0.84 -28.48 -7.58
N MET A 339 -2.05 -28.51 -7.01
CA MET A 339 -2.48 -29.50 -6.04
C MET A 339 -3.74 -30.20 -6.55
N ASP A 340 -3.59 -31.46 -6.99
CA ASP A 340 -4.70 -32.28 -7.51
C ASP A 340 -5.43 -33.09 -6.42
N GLY A 341 -4.81 -33.25 -5.25
CA GLY A 341 -5.36 -33.91 -4.06
C GLY A 341 -5.89 -32.92 -3.02
N SER A 342 -6.28 -33.43 -1.83
CA SER A 342 -6.70 -32.58 -0.70
C SER A 342 -5.54 -32.10 0.17
N GLU A 343 -4.35 -32.64 -0.03
CA GLU A 343 -3.15 -32.35 0.77
C GLU A 343 -1.96 -32.09 -0.13
N MET A 344 -1.11 -31.16 0.28
CA MET A 344 0.20 -30.93 -0.32
C MET A 344 1.18 -30.48 0.75
N VAL A 345 2.43 -30.92 0.60
CA VAL A 345 3.56 -30.39 1.34
C VAL A 345 4.45 -29.64 0.36
N VAL A 346 4.73 -28.39 0.69
CA VAL A 346 5.62 -27.53 -0.08
C VAL A 346 6.96 -27.46 0.66
N ASN A 347 7.99 -28.00 0.02
CA ASN A 347 9.37 -27.96 0.47
C ASN A 347 10.18 -27.24 -0.61
N ASP A 348 10.75 -26.09 -0.28
CA ASP A 348 11.62 -25.36 -1.19
C ASP A 348 12.63 -24.56 -0.39
N GLU A 349 13.89 -24.55 -0.83
CA GLU A 349 14.99 -23.85 -0.14
C GLU A 349 14.81 -22.32 -0.17
N ILE A 350 13.98 -21.83 -1.12
CA ILE A 350 13.62 -20.42 -1.27
C ILE A 350 12.63 -19.95 -0.18
N LEU A 351 12.00 -20.88 0.55
CA LEU A 351 11.16 -20.56 1.70
C LEU A 351 12.06 -20.19 2.89
N GLY A 352 12.50 -18.93 2.92
CA GLY A 352 13.35 -18.36 3.97
C GLY A 352 12.70 -18.37 5.37
N LYS A 353 13.39 -17.78 6.36
CA LYS A 353 13.01 -17.78 7.80
C LYS A 353 11.95 -16.73 8.21
N MET A 354 11.11 -16.25 7.28
CA MET A 354 10.27 -15.06 7.49
C MET A 354 8.77 -15.30 7.26
N GLY A 355 7.95 -14.27 7.53
CA GLY A 355 6.51 -14.28 7.27
C GLY A 355 6.22 -14.33 5.77
N LEU A 356 5.60 -15.41 5.30
CA LEU A 356 5.21 -15.64 3.91
C LEU A 356 3.73 -15.36 3.72
N ILE A 357 3.31 -14.88 2.55
CA ILE A 357 1.89 -14.84 2.20
C ILE A 357 1.58 -16.10 1.39
N LEU A 358 0.63 -16.91 1.86
CA LEU A 358 0.16 -18.07 1.12
C LEU A 358 -1.23 -17.81 0.55
N SER A 359 -1.42 -18.13 -0.73
CA SER A 359 -2.72 -18.20 -1.37
C SER A 359 -3.01 -19.62 -1.87
N VAL A 360 -4.24 -20.09 -1.67
CA VAL A 360 -4.78 -21.32 -2.26
C VAL A 360 -6.01 -20.93 -3.08
N SER A 361 -6.01 -21.24 -4.37
CA SER A 361 -7.13 -20.90 -5.28
C SER A 361 -7.61 -22.10 -6.09
N GLN A 362 -8.84 -22.02 -6.57
CA GLN A 362 -9.44 -22.98 -7.51
C GLN A 362 -10.18 -22.20 -8.61
N GLY A 363 -9.68 -22.28 -9.84
CA GLY A 363 -10.13 -21.39 -10.91
C GLY A 363 -9.87 -19.93 -10.53
N ASN A 364 -10.89 -19.07 -10.65
CA ASN A 364 -10.80 -17.65 -10.27
C ASN A 364 -11.15 -17.40 -8.80
N ASN A 365 -11.45 -18.44 -8.01
CA ASN A 365 -11.87 -18.29 -6.61
C ASN A 365 -10.68 -18.53 -5.67
N ALA A 366 -10.40 -17.55 -4.80
CA ALA A 366 -9.50 -17.74 -3.67
C ALA A 366 -10.20 -18.58 -2.58
N LEU A 367 -9.60 -19.72 -2.22
CA LEU A 367 -10.05 -20.58 -1.13
C LEU A 367 -9.42 -20.20 0.22
N PHE A 368 -8.20 -19.63 0.18
CA PHE A 368 -7.46 -19.13 1.34
C PHE A 368 -6.45 -18.08 0.88
N THR A 369 -6.28 -17.02 1.68
CA THR A 369 -5.12 -16.13 1.64
C THR A 369 -4.76 -15.78 3.08
N GLY A 370 -3.49 -15.87 3.46
CA GLY A 370 -3.05 -15.53 4.80
C GLY A 370 -1.54 -15.57 4.97
N THR A 371 -1.06 -14.94 6.04
CA THR A 371 0.36 -14.95 6.41
C THR A 371 0.72 -16.22 7.17
N ILE A 372 1.94 -16.71 6.95
CA ILE A 372 2.50 -17.91 7.57
C ILE A 372 3.89 -17.56 8.08
N ASP A 373 4.10 -17.72 9.38
CA ASP A 373 5.43 -17.67 9.95
C ASP A 373 6.08 -19.06 9.84
N MET A 374 7.32 -19.11 9.35
CA MET A 374 8.11 -20.33 9.20
C MET A 374 8.89 -20.71 10.48
N ARG A 375 8.78 -19.91 11.56
CA ARG A 375 9.46 -20.13 12.85
C ARG A 375 8.86 -21.24 13.72
#